data_AF-A0A2V6CCW3-F1
#
_entry.id   AF-A0A2V6CCW3-F1
#
_cell.length_a   1.000
_cell.length_b   1.000
_cell.length_c   1.000
_cell.angle_alpha   90.00
_cell.angle_beta   90.00
_cell.angle_gamma   90.00
#
_symmetry.space_group_name_H-M   'P 1'
#
loop_
_entity.id
_entity.type
_entity.pdbx_description
1 polymer ?
#
loop_
_entity_poly.entity_id
_entity_poly.type
_entity_poly.pdbx_seq_one_letter_code
_entity_poly.pdbx_strand_id
1 'polypeptide(L)'
;MFRAMDGGNCRIQEKAAASLNPSQVETALVQLSERWPEKAPLLVRVIEQFPLGETALLHLLAVSSTCATRLTRNPETLLWLCKPEVCLASRGHAQMFHELHAMADGSIAKQDFATLRLWKGAEMTRVALRELANVAPLEETTGELSLIAEICIRGVFEHWNAEFRKRYGSPNAEFAILALGKLGGGELNH
;
A
#
# COMPACT_ATOMS: atom_id res chain seq x y z
N MET A 1 29.31 -17.13 10.64
CA MET A 1 28.20 -16.98 11.60
C MET A 1 26.92 -17.42 10.90
N PHE A 2 26.73 -18.73 10.75
CA PHE A 2 25.57 -19.38 10.11
C PHE A 2 24.69 -19.92 11.23
N ARG A 3 23.64 -19.20 11.65
CA ARG A 3 22.66 -19.70 12.65
C ARG A 3 21.46 -18.76 12.74
N ALA A 4 20.49 -18.92 11.83
CA ALA A 4 19.09 -18.48 11.95
C ALA A 4 18.24 -18.82 10.71
N MET A 5 18.84 -19.01 9.52
CA MET A 5 18.09 -19.11 8.27
C MET A 5 17.28 -20.42 8.09
N ASP A 6 17.79 -21.57 8.57
CA ASP A 6 17.10 -22.86 8.33
C ASP A 6 15.76 -23.00 9.07
N GLY A 7 15.67 -22.48 10.30
CA GLY A 7 14.42 -22.54 11.08
C GLY A 7 13.35 -21.56 10.59
N GLY A 8 13.77 -20.42 10.02
CA GLY A 8 12.85 -19.44 9.42
C GLY A 8 12.24 -19.95 8.11
N ASN A 9 13.07 -20.54 7.24
CA ASN A 9 12.62 -21.05 5.95
C ASN A 9 11.66 -22.25 6.10
N CYS A 10 11.91 -23.16 7.03
CA CYS A 10 11.01 -24.28 7.30
C CYS A 10 9.60 -23.80 7.71
N ARG A 11 9.50 -22.80 8.60
CA ARG A 11 8.22 -22.20 8.99
C ARG A 11 7.53 -21.42 7.86
N ILE A 12 8.29 -20.78 6.98
CA ILE A 12 7.74 -20.11 5.80
C ILE A 12 7.07 -21.14 4.87
N GLN A 13 7.74 -22.27 4.64
CA GLN A 13 7.21 -23.36 3.81
C GLN A 13 5.96 -23.99 4.42
N GLU A 14 5.96 -24.25 5.73
CA GLU A 14 4.78 -24.74 6.46
C GLU A 14 3.58 -23.79 6.31
N LYS A 15 3.79 -22.47 6.48
CA LYS A 15 2.73 -21.47 6.33
C LYS A 15 2.23 -21.35 4.88
N ALA A 16 3.12 -21.44 3.89
CA ALA A 16 2.74 -21.39 2.48
C ALA A 16 1.93 -22.62 2.05
N ALA A 17 2.30 -23.81 2.51
CA ALA A 17 1.62 -25.07 2.17
C ALA A 17 0.14 -25.10 2.55
N ALA A 18 -0.26 -24.35 3.58
CA ALA A 18 -1.65 -24.25 4.03
C ALA A 18 -2.49 -23.19 3.28
N SER A 19 -1.91 -22.45 2.32
CA SER A 19 -2.57 -21.37 1.60
C SER A 19 -3.25 -21.81 0.30
N LEU A 20 -4.11 -20.95 -0.27
CA LEU A 20 -4.81 -21.24 -1.55
C LEU A 20 -3.86 -21.35 -2.75
N ASN A 21 -2.70 -20.69 -2.71
CA ASN A 21 -1.69 -20.74 -3.77
C ASN A 21 -0.29 -20.84 -3.16
N PRO A 22 0.13 -22.05 -2.73
CA PRO A 22 1.35 -22.24 -1.96
C PRO A 22 2.62 -21.74 -2.64
N SER A 23 2.77 -21.96 -3.95
CA SER A 23 3.98 -21.57 -4.68
C SER A 23 4.15 -20.05 -4.76
N GLN A 24 3.06 -19.32 -4.98
CA GLN A 24 3.08 -17.86 -5.00
C GLN A 24 3.38 -17.30 -3.60
N VAL A 25 2.77 -17.85 -2.56
CA VAL A 25 2.99 -17.42 -1.17
C VAL A 25 4.43 -17.71 -0.75
N GLU A 26 4.95 -18.91 -1.01
CA GLU A 26 6.35 -19.27 -0.70
C GLU A 26 7.31 -18.32 -1.41
N THR A 27 7.13 -18.10 -2.72
CA THR A 27 7.97 -17.18 -3.49
C THR A 27 7.95 -15.77 -2.89
N ALA A 28 6.77 -15.26 -2.54
CA ALA A 28 6.63 -13.93 -1.95
C ALA A 28 7.31 -13.84 -0.57
N LEU A 29 7.14 -14.85 0.29
CA LEU A 29 7.73 -14.87 1.63
C LEU A 29 9.26 -15.02 1.60
N VAL A 30 9.79 -15.83 0.68
CA VAL A 30 11.24 -15.94 0.46
C VAL A 30 11.80 -14.60 0.01
N GLN A 31 11.22 -13.98 -1.02
CA GLN A 31 11.65 -12.66 -1.50
C GLN A 31 11.54 -11.56 -0.43
N LEU A 32 10.51 -11.61 0.41
CA LEU A 32 10.36 -10.71 1.57
C LEU A 32 11.48 -10.93 2.59
N SER A 33 11.85 -12.17 2.86
CA SER A 33 12.92 -12.51 3.81
C SER A 33 14.30 -12.03 3.34
N GLU A 34 14.59 -12.12 2.05
CA GLU A 34 15.86 -11.66 1.45
C GLU A 34 16.06 -10.15 1.53
N ARG A 35 14.96 -9.39 1.50
CA ARG A 35 14.94 -7.92 1.52
C ARG A 35 14.49 -7.35 2.86
N TRP A 36 14.36 -8.21 3.88
CA TRP A 36 13.79 -7.81 5.15
C TRP A 36 14.70 -6.81 5.88
N PRO A 37 14.17 -5.70 6.43
CA PRO A 37 15.02 -4.70 7.07
C PRO A 37 15.75 -5.27 8.29
N GLU A 38 17.06 -5.02 8.41
CA GLU A 38 17.89 -5.59 9.48
C GLU A 38 17.41 -5.25 10.91
N LYS A 39 16.81 -4.08 11.08
CA LYS A 39 16.29 -3.58 12.36
C LYS A 39 14.85 -3.97 12.65
N ALA A 40 14.18 -4.64 11.70
CA ALA A 40 12.79 -5.04 11.86
C ALA A 40 12.65 -6.29 12.74
N PRO A 41 11.50 -6.52 13.37
CA PRO A 41 11.20 -7.79 14.02
C PRO A 41 11.30 -8.94 13.01
N LEU A 42 11.57 -10.16 13.49
CA LEU A 42 11.64 -11.34 12.62
C LEU A 42 10.37 -11.48 11.77
N LEU A 43 10.53 -11.64 10.45
CA LEU A 43 9.40 -11.75 9.50
C LEU A 43 8.35 -12.77 9.95
N VAL A 44 8.78 -13.94 10.43
CA VAL A 44 7.86 -14.97 10.94
C VAL A 44 6.98 -14.47 12.09
N ARG A 45 7.54 -13.67 13.01
CA ARG A 45 6.79 -13.08 14.12
C ARG A 45 5.81 -12.03 13.62
N VAL A 46 6.21 -11.25 12.61
CA VAL A 46 5.35 -10.25 11.97
C VAL A 46 4.14 -10.90 11.31
N ILE A 47 4.32 -12.05 10.68
CA ILE A 47 3.21 -12.83 10.10
C ILE A 47 2.31 -13.42 11.20
N GLU A 48 2.90 -14.05 12.22
CA GLU A 48 2.15 -14.67 13.34
C GLU A 48 1.33 -13.66 14.16
N GLN A 49 1.83 -12.41 14.27
CA GLN A 49 1.21 -11.34 15.05
C GLN A 49 0.44 -10.34 14.19
N PHE A 50 0.16 -10.68 12.94
CA PHE A 50 -0.47 -9.76 12.00
C PHE A 50 -1.86 -9.32 12.52
N PRO A 51 -2.21 -8.02 12.53
CA PRO A 51 -3.43 -7.53 13.20
C PRO A 51 -4.74 -8.12 12.69
N LEU A 52 -4.79 -8.49 11.40
CA LEU A 52 -5.94 -9.12 10.75
C LEU A 52 -5.86 -10.66 10.71
N GLY A 53 -4.88 -11.22 11.43
CA GLY A 53 -4.55 -12.64 11.42
C GLY A 53 -3.63 -13.03 10.26
N GLU A 54 -2.84 -14.09 10.46
CA GLU A 54 -1.90 -14.59 9.45
C GLU A 54 -2.63 -15.03 8.16
N THR A 55 -3.83 -15.59 8.28
CA THR A 55 -4.62 -16.07 7.15
C THR A 55 -4.96 -14.92 6.19
N ALA A 56 -5.26 -13.73 6.69
CA ALA A 56 -5.58 -12.58 5.84
C ALA A 56 -4.37 -12.18 4.98
N LEU A 57 -3.18 -12.11 5.58
CA LEU A 57 -1.94 -11.80 4.87
C LEU A 57 -1.57 -12.89 3.85
N LEU A 58 -1.62 -14.16 4.24
CA LEU A 58 -1.32 -15.28 3.34
C LEU A 58 -2.34 -15.35 2.20
N HIS A 59 -3.61 -15.06 2.46
CA HIS A 59 -4.65 -15.01 1.45
C HIS A 59 -4.39 -13.87 0.45
N LEU A 60 -4.07 -12.67 0.92
CA LEU A 60 -3.67 -11.54 0.05
C LEU A 60 -2.49 -11.92 -0.86
N LEU A 61 -1.46 -12.54 -0.30
CA LEU A 61 -0.30 -13.00 -1.05
C LEU A 61 -0.66 -14.11 -2.06
N ALA A 62 -1.62 -14.97 -1.74
CA ALA A 62 -2.06 -16.04 -2.62
C ALA A 62 -2.89 -15.53 -3.81
N VAL A 63 -3.79 -14.55 -3.59
CA VAL A 63 -4.75 -14.11 -4.61
C VAL A 63 -4.30 -12.89 -5.41
N SER A 64 -3.40 -12.05 -4.86
CA SER A 64 -2.98 -10.80 -5.51
C SER A 64 -1.47 -10.77 -5.75
N SER A 65 -1.05 -11.17 -6.94
CA SER A 65 0.36 -11.09 -7.38
C SER A 65 0.89 -9.65 -7.40
N THR A 66 0.00 -8.67 -7.63
CA THR A 66 0.33 -7.24 -7.58
C THR A 66 0.65 -6.81 -6.15
N CYS A 67 -0.17 -7.19 -5.16
CA CYS A 67 0.12 -6.89 -3.75
C CYS A 67 1.38 -7.62 -3.27
N ALA A 68 1.54 -8.90 -3.63
CA ALA A 68 2.76 -9.65 -3.35
C ALA A 68 4.00 -8.95 -3.88
N THR A 69 3.99 -8.53 -5.16
CA THR A 69 5.10 -7.80 -5.78
C THR A 69 5.38 -6.46 -5.09
N ARG A 70 4.35 -5.73 -4.66
CA ARG A 70 4.53 -4.46 -3.93
C ARG A 70 5.20 -4.68 -2.58
N LEU A 71 4.75 -5.68 -1.82
CA LEU A 71 5.31 -6.02 -0.52
C LEU A 71 6.75 -6.53 -0.65
N THR A 72 7.06 -7.38 -1.63
CA THR A 72 8.44 -7.89 -1.84
C THR A 72 9.40 -6.81 -2.36
N ARG A 73 8.90 -5.79 -3.05
CA ARG A 73 9.71 -4.63 -3.47
C ARG A 73 9.92 -3.64 -2.33
N ASN A 74 8.93 -3.45 -1.45
CA ASN A 74 9.00 -2.50 -0.35
C ASN A 74 8.53 -3.15 0.97
N PRO A 75 9.38 -3.95 1.64
CA PRO A 75 9.00 -4.70 2.84
C PRO A 75 8.56 -3.83 4.02
N GLU A 76 9.01 -2.57 4.07
CA GLU A 76 8.53 -1.59 5.07
C GLU A 76 7.01 -1.36 5.01
N THR A 77 6.39 -1.58 3.84
CA THR A 77 4.93 -1.54 3.70
C THR A 77 4.27 -2.58 4.60
N LEU A 78 4.86 -3.77 4.72
CA LEU A 78 4.32 -4.81 5.60
C LEU A 78 4.40 -4.38 7.08
N LEU A 79 5.51 -3.75 7.48
CA LEU A 79 5.65 -3.22 8.85
C LEU A 79 4.65 -2.10 9.14
N TRP A 80 4.39 -1.24 8.15
CA TRP A 80 3.36 -0.22 8.24
C TRP A 80 1.96 -0.81 8.36
N LEU A 81 1.63 -1.86 7.59
CA LEU A 81 0.38 -2.61 7.72
C LEU A 81 0.25 -3.34 9.07
N CYS A 82 1.34 -3.65 9.76
CA CYS A 82 1.26 -4.31 11.08
C CYS A 82 0.78 -3.37 12.19
N LYS A 83 0.64 -2.08 11.92
CA LYS A 83 0.08 -1.11 12.86
C LYS A 83 -1.45 -1.26 12.91
N PRO A 84 -2.07 -1.58 14.07
CA PRO A 84 -3.52 -1.75 14.17
C PRO A 84 -4.31 -0.53 13.70
N GLU A 85 -3.81 0.67 13.97
CA GLU A 85 -4.41 1.94 13.55
C GLU A 85 -4.39 2.15 12.02
N VAL A 86 -3.54 1.44 11.29
CA VAL A 86 -3.48 1.46 9.83
C VAL A 86 -4.44 0.43 9.26
N CYS A 87 -4.31 -0.83 9.69
CA CYS A 87 -5.02 -1.95 9.06
C CYS A 87 -6.49 -2.06 9.45
N LEU A 88 -6.87 -1.69 10.67
CA LEU A 88 -8.25 -1.88 11.15
C LEU A 88 -9.16 -0.70 10.80
N ALA A 89 -8.59 0.51 10.74
CA ALA A 89 -9.38 1.73 10.62
C ALA A 89 -9.64 2.14 9.16
N SER A 90 -10.83 2.72 8.94
CA SER A 90 -11.08 3.57 7.79
C SER A 90 -10.21 4.83 7.87
N ARG A 91 -9.79 5.33 6.71
CA ARG A 91 -8.90 6.50 6.63
C ARG A 91 -9.52 7.57 5.75
N GLY A 92 -9.70 8.76 6.34
CA GLY A 92 -10.25 9.91 5.63
C GLY A 92 -9.20 10.65 4.80
N HIS A 93 -9.69 11.48 3.87
CA HIS A 93 -8.86 12.29 2.98
C HIS A 93 -7.77 13.09 3.73
N ALA A 94 -8.15 13.82 4.79
CA ALA A 94 -7.22 14.69 5.52
C ALA A 94 -6.05 13.92 6.15
N GLN A 95 -6.32 12.75 6.72
CA GLN A 95 -5.31 11.87 7.29
C GLN A 95 -4.36 11.34 6.22
N MET A 96 -4.92 10.77 5.15
CA MET A 96 -4.16 10.24 4.02
C MET A 96 -3.24 11.30 3.38
N PHE A 97 -3.79 12.50 3.16
CA PHE A 97 -3.05 13.63 2.59
C PHE A 97 -1.88 14.07 3.48
N HIS A 98 -2.11 14.15 4.80
CA HIS A 98 -1.09 14.54 5.77
C HIS A 98 0.07 13.52 5.80
N GLU A 99 -0.25 12.22 5.83
CA GLU A 99 0.77 11.16 5.84
C GLU A 99 1.61 11.13 4.55
N LEU A 100 0.97 11.31 3.38
CA LEU A 100 1.68 11.45 2.11
C LEU A 100 2.65 12.64 2.14
N HIS A 101 2.22 13.79 2.67
CA HIS A 101 3.08 14.98 2.77
C HIS A 101 4.26 14.76 3.72
N ALA A 102 4.02 14.09 4.86
CA ALA A 102 5.09 13.71 5.78
C ALA A 102 6.11 12.76 5.11
N MET A 103 5.64 11.81 4.30
CA MET A 103 6.50 10.88 3.57
C MET A 103 7.27 11.54 2.41
N ALA A 104 6.73 12.59 1.81
CA ALA A 104 7.32 13.30 0.69
C ALA A 104 8.46 14.27 1.05
N ASP A 105 8.72 14.49 2.35
CA ASP A 105 9.81 15.32 2.84
C ASP A 105 9.90 16.66 2.06
N GLY A 106 8.78 17.36 2.01
CA GLY A 106 8.64 18.68 1.38
C GLY A 106 8.48 18.71 -0.15
N SER A 107 8.55 17.58 -0.87
CA SER A 107 8.21 17.57 -2.31
C SER A 107 7.74 16.21 -2.83
N ILE A 108 6.47 16.15 -3.20
CA ILE A 108 5.81 14.97 -3.78
C ILE A 108 6.36 14.56 -5.16
N ALA A 109 7.00 15.50 -5.88
CA ALA A 109 7.46 15.30 -7.25
C ALA A 109 8.89 14.75 -7.35
N LYS A 110 9.61 14.62 -6.21
CA LYS A 110 10.96 14.01 -6.18
C LYS A 110 10.97 12.65 -6.92
N GLN A 111 12.02 12.42 -7.69
CA GLN A 111 12.23 11.17 -8.47
C GLN A 111 10.98 10.80 -9.30
N ASP A 112 10.49 11.77 -10.07
CA ASP A 112 9.29 11.65 -10.90
C ASP A 112 8.08 11.16 -10.12
N PHE A 113 7.81 11.66 -8.91
CA PHE A 113 6.72 11.20 -8.04
C PHE A 113 6.88 9.76 -7.49
N ALA A 114 8.11 9.32 -7.21
CA ALA A 114 8.36 7.99 -6.66
C ALA A 114 7.63 7.76 -5.33
N THR A 115 7.67 8.75 -4.43
CA THR A 115 6.97 8.70 -3.13
C THR A 115 5.46 8.56 -3.30
N LEU A 116 4.86 9.28 -4.25
CA LEU A 116 3.42 9.17 -4.52
C LEU A 116 3.03 7.77 -5.01
N ARG A 117 3.85 7.17 -5.89
CA ARG A 117 3.63 5.79 -6.35
C ARG A 117 3.76 4.77 -5.22
N LEU A 118 4.76 4.95 -4.36
CA LEU A 118 4.95 4.09 -3.18
C LEU A 118 3.75 4.19 -2.25
N TRP A 119 3.34 5.41 -1.91
CA TRP A 119 2.17 5.68 -1.06
C TRP A 119 0.90 5.06 -1.64
N LYS A 120 0.57 5.37 -2.91
CA LYS A 120 -0.60 4.81 -3.60
C LYS A 120 -0.58 3.28 -3.55
N GLY A 121 0.59 2.68 -3.82
CA GLY A 121 0.76 1.24 -3.79
C GLY A 121 0.48 0.64 -2.41
N ALA A 122 0.99 1.26 -1.35
CA ALA A 122 0.78 0.85 0.04
C ALA A 122 -0.70 0.98 0.45
N GLU A 123 -1.35 2.11 0.16
CA GLU A 123 -2.78 2.31 0.48
C GLU A 123 -3.67 1.33 -0.27
N MET A 124 -3.46 1.13 -1.57
CA MET A 124 -4.23 0.15 -2.33
C MET A 124 -4.03 -1.27 -1.79
N THR A 125 -2.82 -1.63 -1.35
CA THR A 125 -2.56 -2.93 -0.71
C THR A 125 -3.31 -3.05 0.62
N ARG A 126 -3.36 -1.96 1.41
CA ARG A 126 -4.13 -1.90 2.66
C ARG A 126 -5.62 -2.10 2.43
N VAL A 127 -6.19 -1.42 1.43
CA VAL A 127 -7.62 -1.57 1.09
C VAL A 127 -7.92 -3.01 0.67
N ALA A 128 -7.13 -3.57 -0.26
CA ALA A 128 -7.30 -4.95 -0.71
C ALA A 128 -7.23 -5.98 0.44
N LEU A 129 -6.34 -5.74 1.39
CA LEU A 129 -6.22 -6.57 2.59
C LEU A 129 -7.47 -6.50 3.47
N ARG A 130 -8.04 -5.30 3.66
CA ARG A 130 -9.27 -5.11 4.45
C ARG A 130 -10.49 -5.75 3.79
N GLU A 131 -10.58 -5.66 2.46
CA GLU A 131 -11.60 -6.35 1.67
C GLU A 131 -11.51 -7.88 1.85
N LEU A 132 -10.31 -8.45 1.67
CA LEU A 132 -10.11 -9.90 1.80
C LEU A 132 -10.28 -10.42 3.22
N ALA A 133 -9.94 -9.61 4.23
CA ALA A 133 -10.19 -9.93 5.63
C ALA A 133 -11.66 -9.72 6.04
N ASN A 134 -12.50 -9.19 5.15
CA ASN A 134 -13.91 -8.88 5.39
C ASN A 134 -14.13 -8.01 6.64
N VAL A 135 -13.24 -7.04 6.86
CA VAL A 135 -13.29 -6.12 8.02
C VAL A 135 -13.81 -4.72 7.66
N ALA A 136 -14.08 -4.47 6.38
CA ALA A 136 -14.64 -3.22 5.90
C ALA A 136 -15.72 -3.50 4.85
N PRO A 137 -16.85 -2.76 4.86
CA PRO A 137 -17.89 -2.88 3.84
C PRO A 137 -17.40 -2.34 2.49
N LEU A 138 -18.05 -2.78 1.40
CA LEU A 138 -17.67 -2.44 0.02
C LEU A 138 -17.74 -0.93 -0.23
N GLU A 139 -18.73 -0.25 0.31
CA GLU A 139 -18.90 1.20 0.17
C GLU A 139 -17.73 1.96 0.80
N GLU A 140 -17.17 1.44 1.89
CA GLU A 140 -16.01 2.03 2.54
C GLU A 140 -14.75 1.82 1.71
N THR A 141 -14.50 0.61 1.21
CA THR A 141 -13.27 0.29 0.47
C THR A 141 -13.22 0.99 -0.88
N THR A 142 -14.35 1.05 -1.60
CA THR A 142 -14.47 1.79 -2.86
C THR A 142 -14.38 3.31 -2.67
N GLY A 143 -14.90 3.82 -1.54
CA GLY A 143 -14.70 5.20 -1.11
C GLY A 143 -13.22 5.52 -0.86
N GLU A 144 -12.51 4.67 -0.11
CA GLU A 144 -11.07 4.82 0.15
C GLU A 144 -10.25 4.78 -1.14
N LEU A 145 -10.58 3.89 -2.09
CA LEU A 145 -9.93 3.84 -3.41
C LEU A 145 -10.14 5.13 -4.20
N SER A 146 -11.34 5.71 -4.13
CA SER A 146 -11.66 6.98 -4.77
C SER A 146 -10.85 8.13 -4.15
N LEU A 147 -10.72 8.17 -2.82
CA LEU A 147 -9.89 9.14 -2.11
C LEU A 147 -8.40 9.02 -2.49
N ILE A 148 -7.87 7.79 -2.60
CA ILE A 148 -6.49 7.55 -3.04
C ILE A 148 -6.26 8.13 -4.44
N ALA A 149 -7.21 7.93 -5.36
CA ALA A 149 -7.13 8.47 -6.71
C ALA A 149 -7.20 10.00 -6.72
N GLU A 150 -8.13 10.60 -5.96
CA GLU A 150 -8.25 12.05 -5.82
C GLU A 150 -6.96 12.69 -5.32
N ILE A 151 -6.38 12.16 -4.23
CA ILE A 151 -5.12 12.66 -3.65
C ILE A 151 -3.99 12.57 -4.67
N CYS A 152 -3.90 11.47 -5.44
CA CYS A 152 -2.88 11.33 -6.48
C CYS A 152 -3.05 12.38 -7.59
N ILE A 153 -4.27 12.53 -8.12
CA ILE A 153 -4.59 13.47 -9.18
C ILE A 153 -4.26 14.89 -8.72
N ARG A 154 -4.72 15.25 -7.52
CA ARG A 154 -4.52 16.56 -6.94
C ARG A 154 -3.04 16.86 -6.71
N GLY A 155 -2.28 15.94 -6.13
CA GLY A 155 -0.85 16.13 -5.88
C GLY A 155 -0.02 16.33 -7.15
N VAL A 156 -0.33 15.60 -8.23
CA VAL A 156 0.34 15.78 -9.53
C VAL A 156 -0.07 17.11 -10.17
N PHE A 157 -1.36 17.43 -10.14
CA PHE A 157 -1.88 18.68 -10.68
C PHE A 157 -1.27 19.90 -9.97
N GLU A 158 -1.26 19.92 -8.64
CA GLU A 158 -0.74 21.04 -7.85
C GLU A 158 0.73 21.31 -8.17
N HIS A 159 1.54 20.24 -8.30
CA HIS A 159 2.94 20.38 -8.72
C HIS A 159 3.09 21.04 -10.10
N TRP A 160 2.44 20.48 -11.13
CA TRP A 160 2.60 20.98 -12.49
C TRP A 160 1.96 22.34 -12.71
N ASN A 161 0.84 22.61 -12.04
CA ASN A 161 0.22 23.94 -12.05
C ASN A 161 1.17 24.98 -11.44
N ALA A 162 1.87 24.68 -10.35
CA ALA A 162 2.87 25.56 -9.78
C ALA A 162 4.06 25.79 -10.73
N GLU A 163 4.60 24.72 -11.31
CA GLU A 163 5.73 24.81 -12.26
C GLU A 163 5.36 25.61 -13.52
N PHE A 164 4.18 25.39 -14.10
CA PHE A 164 3.73 26.14 -15.27
C PHE A 164 3.42 27.60 -14.95
N ARG A 165 2.84 27.90 -13.79
CA ARG A 165 2.63 29.29 -13.36
C ARG A 165 3.95 30.02 -13.15
N LYS A 166 4.96 29.35 -12.61
CA LYS A 166 6.31 29.92 -12.46
C LYS A 166 6.96 30.20 -13.82
N ARG A 167 6.76 29.31 -14.81
CA ARG A 167 7.39 29.42 -16.13
C ARG A 167 6.67 30.37 -17.09
N TYR A 168 5.34 30.40 -17.05
CA TYR A 168 4.50 31.07 -18.05
C TYR A 168 3.60 32.17 -17.47
N GLY A 169 3.62 32.38 -16.15
CA GLY A 169 2.70 33.29 -15.46
C GLY A 169 1.37 32.63 -15.09
N SER A 170 0.55 33.33 -14.29
CA SER A 170 -0.76 32.83 -13.91
C SER A 170 -1.79 33.04 -15.01
N PRO A 171 -2.62 32.03 -15.34
CA PRO A 171 -3.69 32.19 -16.31
C PRO A 171 -4.79 33.13 -15.81
N ASN A 172 -5.52 33.76 -16.74
CA ASN A 172 -6.70 34.58 -16.45
C ASN A 172 -7.96 33.75 -16.14
N ALA A 173 -7.86 32.42 -16.19
CA ALA A 173 -8.95 31.49 -15.95
C ALA A 173 -8.53 30.43 -14.92
N GLU A 174 -9.51 29.90 -14.20
CA GLU A 174 -9.31 28.76 -13.31
C GLU A 174 -9.33 27.44 -14.07
N PHE A 175 -8.68 26.42 -13.49
CA PHE A 175 -8.62 25.07 -14.04
C PHE A 175 -9.41 24.13 -13.13
N ALA A 176 -10.22 23.27 -13.73
CA ALA A 176 -11.01 22.28 -13.01
C ALA A 176 -10.76 20.88 -13.56
N ILE A 177 -10.75 19.90 -12.66
CA ILE A 177 -10.73 18.47 -12.99
C ILE A 177 -12.09 17.90 -12.60
N LEU A 178 -12.79 17.32 -13.57
CA LEU A 178 -14.07 16.67 -13.34
C LEU A 178 -13.88 15.16 -13.42
N ALA A 179 -14.06 14.48 -12.28
CA ALA A 179 -14.12 13.03 -12.25
C ALA A 179 -15.48 12.55 -12.77
N LEU A 180 -15.46 11.62 -13.71
CA LEU A 180 -16.65 10.99 -14.29
C LEU A 180 -16.63 9.47 -14.02
N GLY A 181 -17.74 8.79 -14.31
CA GLY A 181 -17.86 7.34 -14.09
C GLY A 181 -17.64 6.96 -12.62
N LYS A 182 -16.97 5.83 -12.37
CA LYS A 182 -16.76 5.30 -11.01
C LYS A 182 -16.07 6.26 -10.05
N LEU A 183 -15.06 6.99 -10.53
CA LEU A 183 -14.38 7.99 -9.70
C LEU A 183 -15.32 9.16 -9.38
N GLY A 184 -16.12 9.61 -10.36
CA GLY A 184 -17.13 10.64 -10.14
C GLY A 184 -18.26 10.20 -9.19
N GLY A 185 -18.55 8.90 -9.14
CA GLY A 185 -19.50 8.29 -8.19
C GLY A 185 -18.90 7.92 -6.83
N GLY A 186 -17.59 8.06 -6.62
CA GLY A 186 -16.93 7.66 -5.37
C GLY A 186 -16.86 6.14 -5.16
N GLU A 187 -16.98 5.35 -6.22
CA GLU A 187 -17.08 3.88 -6.20
C GLU A 187 -15.94 3.21 -6.99
N LEU A 188 -14.74 3.79 -6.94
CA LEU A 188 -13.57 3.26 -7.65
C LEU A 188 -13.20 1.85 -7.15
N ASN A 189 -12.73 1.00 -8.06
CA ASN A 189 -12.25 -0.34 -7.77
C ASN A 189 -10.76 -0.54 -8.11
N HIS A 190 -10.19 -1.68 -7.72
CA HIS A 190 -8.77 -2.02 -7.82
C HIS A 190 -8.19 -2.09 -9.24
#